data_AF-A0A2V5U6A6-F1
#
_entry.id   AF-A0A2V5U6A6-F1
#
_cell.length_a   1.000
_cell.length_b   1.000
_cell.length_c   1.000
_cell.angle_alpha   90.00
_cell.angle_beta   90.00
_cell.angle_gamma   90.00
#
_symmetry.space_group_name_H-M   'P 1'
#
loop_
_entity.id
_entity.type
_entity.pdbx_description
1 polymer ?
#
loop_
_entity_poly.entity_id
_entity_poly.type
_entity_poly.pdbx_seq_one_letter_code
_entity_poly.pdbx_strand_id
1 'polypeptide(L)'
;MAQAVEWLKSSPAYTAPGGVDETWTDYDFFPEGYHWGWGQSSHGDLGGLRLVRGDFVQALDTFLKGHLWNDAAFVAERVLTASELKQYVDTLPRTEPPKEGEDYNAKLRYLLGRRLVREDRYAEAAPYLPKPYDKVLEKYVKALHDGANEKLSKTERAHAWFTAAWIARYDGMELMGTELAPDAFAESGEFETPDIAKQRRSGVFQTISYDKQGNEQKKNMAVVLKASAKEIRRLNANKINPEIRFHYRMIAGALAIKAAALLPDNSEELADVVNEAGLWVKDRDEKTGNRYMQIIERRCSKTEIGRADIAKHWFVDQEGPWSKTEQEAYQAFHKELEPASSTQ
;
A
#
# COMPACT_ATOMS: atom_id res chain seq x y z
N MET A 1 11.72 -8.15 36.59
CA MET A 1 10.38 -7.80 37.12
C MET A 1 9.51 -9.01 37.46
N ALA A 2 9.81 -10.24 37.00
CA ALA A 2 8.96 -11.42 37.29
C ALA A 2 8.92 -11.87 38.77
N GLN A 3 10.05 -11.88 39.49
CA GLN A 3 10.08 -12.39 40.88
C GLN A 3 9.42 -11.48 41.91
N ALA A 4 9.51 -10.15 41.74
CA ALA A 4 8.92 -9.21 42.68
C ALA A 4 7.38 -9.27 42.67
N VAL A 5 6.79 -9.53 41.49
CA VAL A 5 5.34 -9.69 41.32
C VAL A 5 4.88 -11.04 41.89
N GLU A 6 5.66 -12.12 41.70
CA GLU A 6 5.38 -13.41 42.34
C GLU A 6 5.43 -13.33 43.88
N TRP A 7 6.42 -12.63 44.44
CA TRP A 7 6.55 -12.47 45.89
C TRP A 7 5.37 -11.72 46.50
N LEU A 8 4.83 -10.73 45.77
CA LEU A 8 3.63 -10.00 46.18
C LEU A 8 2.41 -10.95 46.31
N LYS A 9 2.22 -11.87 45.35
CA LYS A 9 1.13 -12.86 45.35
C LYS A 9 1.21 -13.86 46.51
N SER A 10 2.41 -14.11 47.03
CA SER A 10 2.64 -15.01 48.18
C SER A 10 2.58 -14.31 49.55
N SER A 11 2.39 -12.99 49.58
CA SER A 11 2.41 -12.21 50.82
C SER A 11 1.06 -12.31 51.57
N PRO A 12 1.06 -12.56 52.89
CA PRO A 12 -0.17 -12.56 53.71
C PRO A 12 -0.92 -11.23 53.73
N ALA A 13 -0.28 -10.13 53.30
CA ALA A 13 -0.87 -8.80 53.21
C ALA A 13 -1.59 -8.54 51.88
N TYR A 14 -1.51 -9.46 50.91
CA TYR A 14 -2.20 -9.34 49.63
C TYR A 14 -3.58 -9.99 49.70
N THR A 15 -4.60 -9.16 49.84
CA THR A 15 -5.99 -9.54 49.59
C THR A 15 -6.38 -9.05 48.20
N ALA A 16 -6.64 -9.97 47.27
CA ALA A 16 -7.24 -9.63 45.99
C ALA A 16 -8.56 -8.87 46.26
N PRO A 17 -8.78 -7.68 45.65
CA PRO A 17 -10.02 -6.94 45.86
C PRO A 17 -11.17 -7.83 45.36
N GLY A 18 -12.13 -8.10 46.24
CA GLY A 18 -13.25 -8.97 45.91
C GLY A 18 -13.98 -8.49 44.66
N GLY A 19 -14.00 -9.33 43.62
CA GLY A 19 -14.81 -9.15 42.41
C GLY A 19 -14.09 -8.66 41.15
N VAL A 20 -12.76 -8.48 41.16
CA VAL A 20 -11.99 -8.25 39.93
C VAL A 20 -11.18 -9.49 39.57
N ASP A 21 -11.49 -10.04 38.41
CA ASP A 21 -10.66 -11.00 37.69
C ASP A 21 -9.24 -10.41 37.50
N GLU A 22 -8.19 -11.22 37.63
CA GLU A 22 -6.77 -10.78 37.56
C GLU A 22 -6.36 -10.26 36.15
N THR A 23 -7.32 -10.20 35.22
CA THR A 23 -7.22 -9.65 33.85
C THR A 23 -6.84 -8.18 33.77
N TRP A 24 -6.91 -7.42 34.88
CA TRP A 24 -6.40 -6.04 34.92
C TRP A 24 -4.91 -5.91 34.54
N THR A 25 -4.11 -6.95 34.80
CA THR A 25 -2.68 -6.95 34.42
C THR A 25 -2.45 -7.07 32.92
N ASP A 26 -3.34 -7.75 32.19
CA ASP A 26 -3.33 -7.79 30.72
C ASP A 26 -3.93 -6.51 30.12
N TYR A 27 -4.97 -5.97 30.77
CA TYR A 27 -5.67 -4.75 30.33
C TYR A 27 -4.78 -3.50 30.35
N ASP A 28 -3.86 -3.36 31.31
CA ASP A 28 -2.90 -2.25 31.34
C ASP A 28 -1.67 -2.46 30.43
N PHE A 29 -1.41 -3.70 30.00
CA PHE A 29 -0.25 -4.02 29.17
C PHE A 29 -0.52 -3.77 27.68
N PHE A 30 -1.71 -4.17 27.21
CA PHE A 30 -2.22 -3.95 25.85
C PHE A 30 -3.72 -3.56 25.86
N PRO A 31 -4.08 -2.36 26.35
CA PRO A 31 -5.46 -1.94 26.46
C PRO A 31 -6.14 -1.86 25.09
N GLU A 32 -7.40 -2.32 25.05
CA GLU A 32 -8.33 -2.02 23.97
C GLU A 32 -8.89 -0.60 24.19
N GLY A 33 -8.24 0.44 23.64
CA GLY A 33 -8.71 1.83 23.80
C GLY A 33 -7.81 2.91 23.19
N TYR A 34 -8.16 4.19 23.46
CA TYR A 34 -7.48 5.39 22.92
C TYR A 34 -6.09 5.68 23.54
N HIS A 35 -5.65 4.92 24.53
CA HIS A 35 -4.40 5.14 25.25
C HIS A 35 -3.48 3.94 25.11
N TRP A 36 -2.18 4.19 24.96
CA TRP A 36 -1.20 3.12 24.93
C TRP A 36 -1.02 2.52 26.32
N GLY A 37 -1.02 1.20 26.39
CA GLY A 37 -0.65 0.47 27.60
C GLY A 37 0.83 0.62 27.93
N TRP A 38 1.20 0.14 29.11
CA TRP A 38 2.60 0.06 29.52
C TRP A 38 3.44 -0.82 28.60
N GLY A 39 2.87 -1.93 28.14
CA GLY A 39 3.52 -2.84 27.20
C GLY A 39 3.78 -2.15 25.87
N GLN A 40 2.76 -1.53 25.28
CA GLN A 40 2.90 -0.78 24.02
C GLN A 40 3.93 0.35 24.14
N SER A 41 3.85 1.16 25.20
CA SER A 41 4.78 2.28 25.42
C SER A 41 6.23 1.80 25.55
N SER A 42 6.46 0.74 26.33
CA SER A 42 7.80 0.17 26.54
C SER A 42 8.39 -0.41 25.25
N HIS A 43 7.55 -1.09 24.44
CA HIS A 43 7.96 -1.59 23.14
C HIS A 43 8.21 -0.45 22.13
N GLY A 44 7.42 0.62 22.19
CA GLY A 44 7.61 1.82 21.39
C GLY A 44 8.97 2.47 21.64
N ASP A 45 9.31 2.71 22.91
CA ASP A 45 10.61 3.26 23.31
C ASP A 45 11.77 2.36 22.89
N LEU A 46 11.69 1.06 23.20
CA LEU A 46 12.72 0.09 22.83
C LEU A 46 12.89 -0.03 21.31
N GLY A 47 11.79 -0.09 20.57
CA GLY A 47 11.77 -0.18 19.11
C GLY A 47 12.40 1.07 18.48
N GLY A 48 12.05 2.25 18.98
CA GLY A 48 12.66 3.53 18.57
C GLY A 48 14.17 3.56 18.81
N LEU A 49 14.63 3.10 19.99
CA LEU A 49 16.06 3.02 20.30
C LEU A 49 16.80 2.03 19.38
N ARG A 50 16.21 0.87 19.07
CA ARG A 50 16.77 -0.10 18.11
C ARG A 50 16.86 0.49 16.71
N LEU A 51 15.83 1.21 16.26
CA LEU A 51 15.81 1.90 14.97
C LEU A 51 16.97 2.89 14.84
N VAL A 52 17.20 3.73 15.87
CA VAL A 52 18.31 4.70 15.90
C VAL A 52 19.68 4.01 15.95
N ARG A 53 19.79 2.84 16.59
CA ARG A 53 21.03 2.04 16.57
C ARG A 53 21.30 1.36 15.22
N GLY A 54 20.28 1.28 14.36
CA GLY A 54 20.34 0.56 13.09
C GLY A 54 20.08 -0.95 13.23
N ASP A 55 19.49 -1.38 14.34
CA ASP A 55 19.12 -2.76 14.64
C ASP A 55 17.72 -3.05 14.05
N PHE A 56 17.57 -2.90 12.72
CA PHE A 56 16.27 -2.77 12.06
C PHE A 56 15.36 -3.99 12.17
N VAL A 57 15.90 -5.20 12.05
CA VAL A 57 15.09 -6.44 12.18
C VAL A 57 14.58 -6.58 13.61
N GLN A 58 15.41 -6.25 14.61
CA GLN A 58 14.99 -6.29 16.00
C GLN A 58 14.01 -5.16 16.33
N ALA A 59 14.11 -4.00 15.66
CA ALA A 59 13.12 -2.93 15.78
C ALA A 59 11.74 -3.40 15.29
N LEU A 60 11.68 -4.02 14.10
CA LEU A 60 10.44 -4.63 13.58
C LEU A 60 9.84 -5.64 14.56
N ASP A 61 10.63 -6.59 15.04
CA ASP A 61 10.20 -7.60 16.01
C ASP A 61 9.67 -6.98 17.31
N THR A 62 10.34 -5.93 17.80
CA THR A 62 9.90 -5.21 19.00
C THR A 62 8.56 -4.52 18.79
N PHE A 63 8.36 -3.84 17.65
CA PHE A 63 7.09 -3.18 17.35
C PHE A 63 5.93 -4.17 17.16
N LEU A 64 6.18 -5.31 16.51
CA LEU A 64 5.17 -6.36 16.35
C LEU A 64 4.74 -6.95 17.70
N LYS A 65 5.70 -7.28 18.58
CA LYS A 65 5.42 -7.73 19.96
C LYS A 65 4.73 -6.68 20.81
N GLY A 66 4.93 -5.40 20.47
CA GLY A 66 4.26 -4.27 21.08
C GLY A 66 2.87 -3.98 20.53
N HIS A 67 2.36 -4.73 19.55
CA HIS A 67 1.11 -4.42 18.85
C HIS A 67 1.10 -3.00 18.24
N LEU A 68 2.27 -2.51 17.82
CA LEU A 68 2.47 -1.18 17.22
C LEU A 68 2.55 -1.32 15.69
N TRP A 69 1.40 -1.57 15.06
CA TRP A 69 1.34 -1.92 13.64
C TRP A 69 1.96 -0.86 12.72
N ASN A 70 1.65 0.42 12.92
CA ASN A 70 2.13 1.48 12.04
C ASN A 70 3.66 1.63 12.10
N ASP A 71 4.26 1.52 13.29
CA ASP A 71 5.72 1.51 13.45
C ASP A 71 6.36 0.26 12.81
N ALA A 72 5.75 -0.91 13.02
CA ALA A 72 6.19 -2.16 12.39
C ALA A 72 6.12 -2.08 10.86
N ALA A 73 5.00 -1.61 10.31
CA ALA A 73 4.76 -1.41 8.89
C ALA A 73 5.77 -0.43 8.27
N PHE A 74 6.04 0.68 8.94
CA PHE A 74 7.06 1.64 8.53
C PHE A 74 8.45 0.98 8.42
N VAL A 75 8.87 0.23 9.44
CA VAL A 75 10.17 -0.47 9.41
C VAL A 75 10.19 -1.54 8.32
N ALA A 76 9.14 -2.34 8.21
CA ALA A 76 9.01 -3.40 7.23
C ALA A 76 9.06 -2.87 5.80
N GLU A 77 8.33 -1.81 5.48
CA GLU A 77 8.15 -1.32 4.12
C GLU A 77 9.21 -0.30 3.70
N ARG A 78 9.66 0.56 4.62
CA ARG A 78 10.54 1.70 4.28
C ARG A 78 11.98 1.48 4.70
N VAL A 79 12.25 0.68 5.73
CA VAL A 79 13.61 0.55 6.32
C VAL A 79 14.29 -0.76 5.98
N LEU A 80 13.63 -1.91 6.17
CA LEU A 80 14.22 -3.19 5.80
C LEU A 80 14.39 -3.32 4.29
N THR A 81 15.38 -4.07 3.84
CA THR A 81 15.41 -4.58 2.47
C THR A 81 14.34 -5.66 2.31
N ALA A 82 13.88 -5.89 1.08
CA ALA A 82 12.91 -6.95 0.83
C ALA A 82 13.45 -8.35 1.22
N SER A 83 14.75 -8.59 1.07
CA SER A 83 15.37 -9.86 1.51
C SER A 83 15.36 -10.01 3.03
N GLU A 84 15.69 -8.96 3.80
CA GLU A 84 15.61 -9.01 5.27
C GLU A 84 14.17 -9.21 5.75
N LEU A 85 13.20 -8.48 5.16
CA LEU A 85 11.78 -8.64 5.49
C LEU A 85 11.29 -10.06 5.16
N LYS A 86 11.62 -10.57 3.97
CA LYS A 86 11.26 -11.92 3.55
C LYS A 86 11.82 -12.98 4.50
N GLN A 87 13.11 -12.89 4.84
CA GLN A 87 13.74 -13.81 5.79
C GLN A 87 13.03 -13.77 7.15
N TYR A 88 12.72 -12.58 7.65
CA TYR A 88 11.99 -12.43 8.91
C TYR A 88 10.60 -13.10 8.85
N VAL A 89 9.80 -12.78 7.83
CA VAL A 89 8.46 -13.34 7.63
C VAL A 89 8.47 -14.87 7.46
N ASP A 90 9.48 -15.42 6.80
CA ASP A 90 9.63 -16.86 6.60
C ASP A 90 9.95 -17.61 7.91
N THR A 91 10.55 -16.92 8.88
CA THR A 91 10.81 -17.48 10.22
C THR A 91 9.62 -17.37 11.18
N LEU A 92 8.62 -16.55 10.85
CA LEU A 92 7.43 -16.43 11.70
C LEU A 92 6.63 -17.72 11.69
N PRO A 93 6.17 -18.20 12.86
CA PRO A 93 5.34 -19.39 12.94
C PRO A 93 4.06 -19.17 12.11
N ARG A 94 3.59 -20.23 11.44
CA ARG A 94 2.24 -20.26 10.90
C ARG A 94 1.30 -20.54 12.08
N THR A 95 0.87 -19.48 12.75
CA THR A 95 -0.11 -19.55 13.84
C THR A 95 -1.51 -19.60 13.27
N GLU A 96 -2.44 -20.26 13.96
CA GLU A 96 -3.86 -20.08 13.68
C GLU A 96 -4.22 -18.60 13.87
N PRO A 97 -5.12 -18.04 13.05
CA PRO A 97 -5.60 -16.68 13.26
C PRO A 97 -6.14 -16.53 14.68
N PRO A 98 -5.87 -15.39 15.35
CA PRO A 98 -6.40 -15.15 16.67
C PRO A 98 -7.93 -15.13 16.63
N LYS A 99 -8.58 -15.55 17.73
CA LYS A 99 -10.05 -15.54 17.84
C LYS A 99 -10.60 -14.12 17.87
N GLU A 100 -9.84 -13.18 18.44
CA GLU A 100 -10.16 -11.77 18.59
C GLU A 100 -8.89 -10.94 18.27
N GLY A 101 -9.07 -9.75 17.71
CA GLY A 101 -7.97 -8.87 17.31
C GLY A 101 -7.37 -9.17 15.93
N GLU A 102 -6.35 -8.39 15.56
CA GLU A 102 -5.70 -8.51 14.25
C GLU A 102 -4.61 -9.58 14.23
N ASP A 103 -4.56 -10.36 13.14
CA ASP A 103 -3.43 -11.24 12.85
C ASP A 103 -2.28 -10.44 12.22
N TYR A 104 -1.39 -9.89 13.05
CA TYR A 104 -0.22 -9.16 12.55
C TYR A 104 0.74 -10.01 11.72
N ASN A 105 0.80 -11.32 11.93
CA ASN A 105 1.63 -12.20 11.10
C ASN A 105 1.05 -12.29 9.69
N ALA A 106 -0.27 -12.45 9.56
CA ALA A 106 -0.95 -12.44 8.27
C ALA A 106 -0.85 -11.06 7.58
N LYS A 107 -1.05 -9.96 8.32
CA LYS A 107 -0.89 -8.59 7.78
C LYS A 107 0.54 -8.36 7.28
N LEU A 108 1.57 -8.80 8.01
CA LEU A 108 2.96 -8.64 7.60
C LEU A 108 3.31 -9.50 6.38
N ARG A 109 2.76 -10.71 6.28
CA ARG A 109 2.87 -11.54 5.07
C ARG A 109 2.28 -10.80 3.87
N TYR A 110 1.08 -10.26 4.01
CA TYR A 110 0.43 -9.55 2.90
C TYR A 110 1.20 -8.29 2.47
N LEU A 111 1.68 -7.50 3.44
CA LEU A 111 2.55 -6.34 3.18
C LEU A 111 3.79 -6.75 2.37
N LEU A 112 4.45 -7.85 2.76
CA LEU A 112 5.59 -8.39 2.00
C LEU A 112 5.17 -8.77 0.57
N GLY A 113 4.04 -9.44 0.40
CA GLY A 113 3.50 -9.81 -0.92
C GLY A 113 3.36 -8.58 -1.83
N ARG A 114 2.68 -7.53 -1.35
CA ARG A 114 2.52 -6.28 -2.10
C ARG A 114 3.84 -5.59 -2.44
N ARG A 115 4.77 -5.58 -1.47
CA ARG A 115 6.10 -5.01 -1.70
C ARG A 115 6.85 -5.77 -2.79
N LEU A 116 6.81 -7.09 -2.78
CA LEU A 116 7.46 -7.91 -3.80
C LEU A 116 6.87 -7.68 -5.20
N VAL A 117 5.56 -7.43 -5.31
CA VAL A 117 4.93 -7.02 -6.58
C VAL A 117 5.48 -5.67 -7.06
N ARG A 118 5.59 -4.66 -6.18
CA ARG A 118 6.20 -3.36 -6.53
C ARG A 118 7.66 -3.45 -6.98
N GLU A 119 8.37 -4.47 -6.51
CA GLU A 119 9.77 -4.74 -6.86
C GLU A 119 9.91 -5.71 -8.06
N ASP A 120 8.82 -5.99 -8.78
CA ASP A 120 8.75 -6.91 -9.93
C ASP A 120 9.16 -8.37 -9.62
N ARG A 121 9.12 -8.77 -8.34
CA ARG A 121 9.46 -10.12 -7.84
C ARG A 121 8.22 -11.01 -7.74
N TYR A 122 7.45 -11.09 -8.83
CA TYR A 122 6.09 -11.65 -8.81
C TYR A 122 6.01 -13.12 -8.36
N ALA A 123 6.95 -13.96 -8.81
CA ALA A 123 6.98 -15.38 -8.42
C ALA A 123 7.22 -15.55 -6.91
N GLU A 124 8.00 -14.65 -6.30
CA GLU A 124 8.21 -14.63 -4.86
C GLU A 124 7.03 -14.02 -4.11
N ALA A 125 6.28 -13.09 -4.72
CA ALA A 125 5.12 -12.44 -4.11
C ALA A 125 3.93 -13.39 -3.93
N ALA A 126 3.66 -14.24 -4.92
CA ALA A 126 2.50 -15.13 -4.99
C ALA A 126 2.15 -15.88 -3.68
N PRO A 127 3.09 -16.55 -2.99
CA PRO A 127 2.78 -17.29 -1.75
C PRO A 127 2.40 -16.40 -0.55
N TYR A 128 2.59 -15.09 -0.64
CA TYR A 128 2.29 -14.14 0.44
C TYR A 128 1.01 -13.34 0.21
N LEU A 129 0.41 -13.41 -0.99
CA LEU A 129 -0.86 -12.75 -1.28
C LEU A 129 -2.03 -13.61 -0.78
N PRO A 130 -3.01 -13.01 -0.06
CA PRO A 130 -4.22 -13.72 0.31
C PRO A 130 -5.11 -13.97 -0.92
N LYS A 131 -5.95 -15.00 -0.85
CA LYS A 131 -6.97 -15.21 -1.88
C LYS A 131 -7.98 -14.05 -1.87
N PRO A 132 -8.48 -13.60 -3.04
CA PRO A 132 -8.24 -14.15 -4.37
C PRO A 132 -7.06 -13.50 -5.13
N TYR A 133 -6.24 -12.69 -4.47
CA TYR A 133 -5.20 -11.88 -5.12
C TYR A 133 -4.03 -12.70 -5.67
N ASP A 134 -3.89 -13.97 -5.29
CA ASP A 134 -3.00 -14.93 -5.97
C ASP A 134 -3.39 -15.10 -7.46
N LYS A 135 -4.70 -15.18 -7.75
CA LYS A 135 -5.22 -15.29 -9.12
C LYS A 135 -5.22 -13.98 -9.87
N VAL A 136 -5.47 -12.88 -9.17
CA VAL A 136 -5.33 -11.54 -9.77
C VAL A 136 -3.87 -11.30 -10.18
N LEU A 137 -2.90 -11.66 -9.33
CA LEU A 137 -1.47 -11.56 -9.66
C LEU A 137 -1.10 -12.46 -10.86
N GLU A 138 -1.60 -13.69 -10.92
CA GLU A 138 -1.38 -14.60 -12.06
C GLU A 138 -1.82 -13.95 -13.38
N LYS A 139 -3.03 -13.38 -13.41
CA LYS A 139 -3.56 -12.67 -14.59
C LYS A 139 -2.75 -11.41 -14.93
N TYR A 140 -2.38 -10.63 -13.92
CA TYR A 140 -1.55 -9.44 -14.08
C TYR A 140 -0.19 -9.77 -14.72
N VAL A 141 0.53 -10.75 -14.18
CA VAL A 141 1.85 -11.17 -14.67
C VAL A 141 1.76 -11.71 -16.10
N LYS A 142 0.73 -12.51 -16.40
CA LYS A 142 0.49 -12.98 -17.77
C LYS A 142 0.30 -11.82 -18.73
N ALA A 143 -0.52 -10.82 -18.37
CA ALA A 143 -0.77 -9.65 -19.19
C ALA A 143 0.51 -8.82 -19.43
N LEU A 144 1.34 -8.63 -18.39
CA LEU A 144 2.65 -7.98 -18.54
C LEU A 144 3.58 -8.74 -19.50
N HIS A 145 3.65 -10.07 -19.37
CA HIS A 145 4.47 -10.92 -20.24
C HIS A 145 4.01 -10.86 -21.69
N ASP A 146 2.70 -10.99 -21.93
CA ASP A 146 2.13 -10.96 -23.29
C ASP A 146 2.29 -9.58 -23.95
N GLY A 147 2.13 -8.48 -23.19
CA GLY A 147 2.41 -7.14 -23.72
C GLY A 147 3.87 -6.96 -24.15
N ALA A 148 4.80 -7.56 -23.41
CA ALA A 148 6.24 -7.52 -23.70
C ALA A 148 6.66 -8.49 -24.82
N ASN A 149 5.84 -9.48 -25.15
CA ASN A 149 6.19 -10.53 -26.10
C ASN A 149 6.14 -10.04 -27.56
N GLU A 150 7.30 -9.72 -28.13
CA GLU A 150 7.43 -9.22 -29.51
C GLU A 150 7.01 -10.21 -30.61
N LYS A 151 6.78 -11.48 -30.26
CA LYS A 151 6.25 -12.48 -31.20
C LYS A 151 4.75 -12.35 -31.45
N LEU A 152 4.02 -11.70 -30.54
CA LEU A 152 2.60 -11.41 -30.71
C LEU A 152 2.40 -10.18 -31.60
N SER A 153 1.24 -10.08 -32.24
CA SER A 153 0.87 -8.92 -33.03
C SER A 153 0.82 -7.65 -32.17
N LYS A 154 0.92 -6.47 -32.79
CA LYS A 154 0.82 -5.19 -32.08
C LYS A 154 -0.51 -5.07 -31.32
N THR A 155 -1.61 -5.53 -31.91
CA THR A 155 -2.94 -5.46 -31.31
C THR A 155 -3.05 -6.38 -30.09
N GLU A 156 -2.58 -7.62 -30.18
CA GLU A 156 -2.57 -8.55 -29.03
C GLU A 156 -1.74 -8.01 -27.86
N ARG A 157 -0.55 -7.45 -28.18
CA ARG A 157 0.31 -6.82 -27.18
C ARG A 157 -0.33 -5.58 -26.56
N ALA A 158 -1.02 -4.77 -27.36
CA ALA A 158 -1.73 -3.59 -26.89
C ALA A 158 -2.86 -3.97 -25.92
N HIS A 159 -3.68 -4.98 -26.27
CA HIS A 159 -4.68 -5.52 -25.35
C HIS A 159 -4.05 -6.02 -24.06
N ALA A 160 -2.98 -6.82 -24.14
CA ALA A 160 -2.32 -7.34 -22.95
C ALA A 160 -1.77 -6.22 -22.03
N TRP A 161 -1.17 -5.17 -22.60
CA TRP A 161 -0.76 -3.99 -21.83
C TRP A 161 -1.94 -3.27 -21.18
N PHE A 162 -3.06 -3.15 -21.90
CA PHE A 162 -4.26 -2.50 -21.37
C PHE A 162 -4.94 -3.34 -20.28
N THR A 163 -4.99 -4.66 -20.41
CA THR A 163 -5.43 -5.57 -19.34
C THR A 163 -4.56 -5.45 -18.09
N ALA A 164 -3.23 -5.39 -18.25
CA ALA A 164 -2.33 -5.17 -17.12
C ALA A 164 -2.59 -3.79 -16.48
N ALA A 165 -2.82 -2.76 -17.29
CA ALA A 165 -3.15 -1.42 -16.82
C ALA A 165 -4.46 -1.39 -16.02
N TRP A 166 -5.48 -2.08 -16.50
CA TRP A 166 -6.79 -2.19 -15.85
C TRP A 166 -6.67 -2.87 -14.48
N ILE A 167 -5.99 -4.02 -14.41
CA ILE A 167 -5.74 -4.71 -13.14
C ILE A 167 -4.94 -3.81 -12.19
N ALA A 168 -3.89 -3.14 -12.66
CA ALA A 168 -3.14 -2.20 -11.83
C ALA A 168 -3.99 -1.02 -11.34
N ARG A 169 -5.03 -0.60 -12.08
CA ARG A 169 -5.92 0.50 -11.69
C ARG A 169 -6.91 0.07 -10.61
N TYR A 170 -7.49 -1.11 -10.73
CA TYR A 170 -8.64 -1.53 -9.93
C TYR A 170 -8.28 -2.51 -8.80
N ASP A 171 -7.24 -3.33 -8.97
CA ASP A 171 -6.70 -4.22 -7.94
C ASP A 171 -5.34 -3.76 -7.39
N GLY A 172 -4.87 -2.59 -7.83
CA GLY A 172 -3.52 -2.12 -7.53
C GLY A 172 -3.27 -1.83 -6.05
N MET A 173 -4.29 -1.45 -5.29
CA MET A 173 -4.16 -1.24 -3.84
C MET A 173 -3.83 -2.56 -3.14
N GLU A 174 -4.50 -3.63 -3.54
CA GLU A 174 -4.40 -4.97 -2.99
C GLU A 174 -3.17 -5.73 -3.51
N LEU A 175 -2.81 -5.52 -4.77
CA LEU A 175 -1.62 -6.13 -5.36
C LEU A 175 -0.33 -5.43 -5.00
N MET A 176 -0.33 -4.11 -4.88
CA MET A 176 0.91 -3.33 -4.80
C MET A 176 0.81 -2.05 -3.97
N GLY A 177 -0.29 -1.79 -3.26
CA GLY A 177 -0.44 -0.64 -2.38
C GLY A 177 0.52 -0.64 -1.19
N THR A 178 1.02 0.53 -0.80
CA THR A 178 1.88 0.69 0.38
C THR A 178 1.05 0.66 1.66
N GLU A 179 1.55 0.01 2.71
CA GLU A 179 0.83 -0.14 3.99
C GLU A 179 0.44 1.21 4.58
N LEU A 180 1.41 2.13 4.62
CA LEU A 180 1.24 3.51 5.05
C LEU A 180 1.40 4.44 3.84
N ALA A 181 1.90 5.66 4.06
CA ALA A 181 2.17 6.61 3.00
C ALA A 181 3.08 6.00 1.91
N PRO A 182 2.78 6.23 0.63
CA PRO A 182 1.79 7.19 0.16
C PRO A 182 0.34 6.68 0.02
N ASP A 183 0.07 5.37 -0.03
CA ASP A 183 -1.26 4.86 -0.37
C ASP A 183 -2.19 4.66 0.82
N ALA A 184 -1.63 4.42 2.01
CA ALA A 184 -2.36 4.13 3.25
C ALA A 184 -3.30 2.92 3.15
N PHE A 185 -2.78 1.78 2.70
CA PHE A 185 -3.54 0.52 2.67
C PHE A 185 -4.16 0.16 4.03
N ALA A 186 -3.46 0.42 5.14
CA ALA A 186 -3.95 0.17 6.49
C ALA A 186 -5.29 0.89 6.79
N GLU A 187 -5.57 1.99 6.09
CA GLU A 187 -6.79 2.80 6.19
C GLU A 187 -7.69 2.61 4.96
N SER A 188 -7.53 1.52 4.22
CA SER A 188 -8.21 1.24 2.94
C SER A 188 -8.01 2.35 1.88
N GLY A 189 -6.99 3.18 2.05
CA GLY A 189 -6.78 4.39 1.26
C GLY A 189 -7.80 5.50 1.49
N GLU A 190 -8.70 5.41 2.48
CA GLU A 190 -9.70 6.44 2.80
C GLU A 190 -9.03 7.69 3.38
N PHE A 191 -8.09 7.49 4.29
CA PHE A 191 -7.36 8.57 4.97
C PHE A 191 -5.90 8.62 4.54
N GLU A 192 -5.34 9.84 4.50
CA GLU A 192 -3.89 10.01 4.33
C GLU A 192 -3.19 9.72 5.65
N THR A 193 -2.18 8.86 5.61
CA THR A 193 -1.31 8.62 6.75
C THR A 193 -0.11 9.57 6.71
N PRO A 194 0.44 9.98 7.87
CA PRO A 194 1.66 10.77 7.90
C PRO A 194 2.81 10.08 7.15
N ASP A 195 3.52 10.84 6.31
CA ASP A 195 4.73 10.34 5.65
C ASP A 195 5.90 10.26 6.64
N ILE A 196 5.92 9.19 7.44
CA ILE A 196 6.94 8.93 8.45
C ILE A 196 8.34 8.88 7.81
N ALA A 197 8.46 8.34 6.59
CA ALA A 197 9.74 8.28 5.89
C ALA A 197 10.29 9.69 5.60
N LYS A 198 9.44 10.62 5.16
CA LYS A 198 9.81 12.04 4.99
C LYS A 198 10.14 12.71 6.31
N GLN A 199 9.36 12.48 7.36
CA GLN A 199 9.63 13.06 8.69
C GLN A 199 10.98 12.59 9.25
N ARG A 200 11.30 11.30 9.08
CA ARG A 200 12.58 10.74 9.52
C ARG A 200 13.75 11.22 8.66
N ARG A 201 13.56 11.42 7.35
CA ARG A 201 14.55 12.05 6.46
C ARG A 201 14.84 13.51 6.81
N SER A 202 13.80 14.29 7.13
CA SER A 202 13.94 15.72 7.44
C SER A 202 14.34 15.99 8.89
N GLY A 203 14.06 15.06 9.81
CA GLY A 203 14.18 15.27 11.26
C GLY A 203 13.09 16.18 11.82
N VAL A 204 12.01 16.43 11.07
CA VAL A 204 10.92 17.34 11.43
C VAL A 204 9.58 16.70 11.09
N PHE A 205 8.63 16.75 12.02
CA PHE A 205 7.22 16.43 11.79
C PHE A 205 6.35 17.68 11.88
N GLN A 206 5.17 17.63 11.26
CA GLN A 206 4.20 18.73 11.31
C GLN A 206 3.05 18.37 12.24
N THR A 207 2.68 19.33 13.10
CA THR A 207 1.43 19.29 13.85
C THR A 207 0.44 20.26 13.23
N ILE A 208 -0.82 19.86 13.17
CA ILE A 208 -1.92 20.68 12.69
C ILE A 208 -2.79 21.08 13.89
N SER A 209 -3.15 22.36 13.96
CA SER A 209 -4.11 22.91 14.92
C SER A 209 -5.02 23.89 14.20
N TYR A 210 -6.20 24.15 14.74
CA TYR A 210 -7.15 25.12 14.18
C TYR A 210 -7.27 26.32 15.12
N ASP A 211 -7.25 27.53 14.57
CA ASP A 211 -7.55 28.72 15.35
C ASP A 211 -9.07 28.84 15.66
N LYS A 212 -9.46 29.87 16.42
CA LYS A 212 -10.88 30.08 16.80
C LYS A 212 -11.78 30.37 15.58
N GLN A 213 -11.20 30.71 14.44
CA GLN A 213 -11.89 30.97 13.18
C GLN A 213 -11.89 29.72 12.26
N GLY A 214 -11.31 28.61 12.70
CA GLY A 214 -11.20 27.38 11.92
C GLY A 214 -10.07 27.38 10.89
N ASN A 215 -9.16 28.37 10.90
CA ASN A 215 -8.03 28.37 9.99
C ASN A 215 -6.97 27.37 10.46
N GLU A 216 -6.45 26.60 9.52
CA GLU A 216 -5.41 25.61 9.76
C GLU A 216 -4.06 26.28 10.06
N GLN A 217 -3.47 25.90 11.19
CA GLN A 217 -2.15 26.34 11.64
C GLN A 217 -1.21 25.12 11.66
N LYS A 218 -0.18 25.18 10.81
CA LYS A 218 0.87 24.14 10.74
C LYS A 218 2.09 24.57 11.52
N LYS A 219 2.57 23.70 12.41
CA LYS A 219 3.81 23.92 13.14
C LYS A 219 4.79 22.78 12.89
N ASN A 220 6.02 23.15 12.55
CA ASN A 220 7.13 22.22 12.42
C ASN A 220 7.72 21.94 13.80
N MET A 221 7.84 20.65 14.14
CA MET A 221 8.39 20.16 15.39
C MET A 221 9.57 19.24 15.10
N ALA A 222 10.63 19.34 15.89
CA ALA A 222 11.78 18.45 15.75
C ALA A 222 11.43 17.02 16.18
N VAL A 223 11.82 16.03 15.38
CA VAL A 223 11.74 14.63 15.78
C VAL A 223 12.73 14.39 16.92
N VAL A 224 12.24 13.84 18.04
CA VAL A 224 13.04 13.59 19.26
C VAL A 224 14.13 12.55 18.98
N LEU A 225 13.73 11.38 18.47
CA LEU A 225 14.65 10.30 18.09
C LEU A 225 15.07 10.45 16.63
N LYS A 226 16.12 11.23 16.38
CA LYS A 226 16.65 11.49 15.03
C LYS A 226 17.07 10.20 14.31
N ALA A 227 16.79 10.13 13.01
CA ALA A 227 17.20 9.00 12.17
C ALA A 227 18.72 8.88 12.09
N SER A 228 19.20 7.64 12.16
CA SER A 228 20.62 7.35 12.02
C SER A 228 21.05 7.44 10.56
N ALA A 229 22.35 7.64 10.30
CA ALA A 229 22.87 7.62 8.94
C ALA A 229 22.59 6.30 8.20
N LYS A 230 22.53 5.17 8.92
CA LYS A 230 22.15 3.87 8.36
C LYS A 230 20.68 3.87 7.93
N GLU A 231 19.81 4.42 8.76
CA GLU A 231 18.38 4.51 8.49
C GLU A 231 18.10 5.39 7.27
N ILE A 232 18.72 6.57 7.21
CA ILE A 232 18.61 7.47 6.04
C ILE A 232 19.04 6.78 4.75
N ARG A 233 20.14 6.02 4.77
CA ARG A 233 20.57 5.23 3.60
C ARG A 233 19.51 4.21 3.18
N ARG A 234 18.90 3.48 4.13
CA ARG A 234 17.81 2.54 3.84
C ARG A 234 16.58 3.23 3.25
N LEU A 235 16.14 4.35 3.84
CA LEU A 235 14.99 5.13 3.36
C LEU A 235 15.18 5.64 1.93
N ASN A 236 16.41 6.01 1.56
CA ASN A 236 16.75 6.43 0.20
C ASN A 236 16.82 5.26 -0.77
N ALA A 237 17.40 4.12 -0.34
CA ALA A 237 17.52 2.92 -1.18
C ALA A 237 16.16 2.27 -1.46
N ASN A 238 15.26 2.26 -0.48
CA ASN A 238 13.93 1.67 -0.58
C ASN A 238 12.88 2.69 -1.07
N LYS A 239 13.27 3.77 -1.75
CA LYS A 239 12.33 4.82 -2.14
C LYS A 239 11.24 4.26 -3.06
N ILE A 240 9.98 4.57 -2.75
CA ILE A 240 8.83 4.21 -3.58
C ILE A 240 8.83 5.11 -4.82
N ASN A 241 8.57 4.54 -6.00
CA ASN A 241 8.55 5.29 -7.24
C ASN A 241 7.30 4.94 -8.08
N PRO A 242 6.38 5.89 -8.31
CA PRO A 242 6.37 7.25 -7.79
C PRO A 242 5.96 7.31 -6.29
N GLU A 243 6.58 8.20 -5.50
CA GLU A 243 6.20 8.47 -4.10
C GLU A 243 5.00 9.44 -4.06
N ILE A 244 3.86 9.02 -4.62
CA ILE A 244 2.61 9.80 -4.74
C ILE A 244 1.45 8.91 -4.29
N ARG A 245 0.42 9.49 -3.66
CA ARG A 245 -0.74 8.74 -3.18
C ARG A 245 -1.50 8.06 -4.32
N PHE A 246 -1.86 6.80 -4.12
CA PHE A 246 -2.41 5.90 -5.14
C PHE A 246 -1.42 5.71 -6.29
N HIS A 247 -0.17 5.41 -5.96
CA HIS A 247 0.91 5.31 -6.96
C HIS A 247 0.62 4.23 -8.01
N TYR A 248 -0.12 3.18 -7.66
CA TYR A 248 -0.58 2.15 -8.59
C TYR A 248 -1.41 2.70 -9.76
N ARG A 249 -2.11 3.85 -9.59
CA ARG A 249 -2.80 4.54 -10.71
C ARG A 249 -1.81 5.12 -11.73
N MET A 250 -0.65 5.56 -11.27
CA MET A 250 0.42 6.03 -12.16
C MET A 250 1.03 4.87 -12.94
N ILE A 251 1.18 3.70 -12.29
CA ILE A 251 1.61 2.46 -12.94
C ILE A 251 0.59 2.04 -14.00
N ALA A 252 -0.70 2.04 -13.66
CA ALA A 252 -1.79 1.76 -14.59
C ALA A 252 -1.75 2.70 -15.80
N GLY A 253 -1.67 4.01 -15.59
CA GLY A 253 -1.55 4.98 -16.68
C GLY A 253 -0.33 4.70 -17.57
N ALA A 254 0.83 4.39 -16.99
CA ALA A 254 2.03 4.09 -17.76
C ALA A 254 1.89 2.80 -18.60
N LEU A 255 1.24 1.77 -18.07
CA LEU A 255 0.92 0.53 -18.80
C LEU A 255 -0.07 0.79 -19.94
N ALA A 256 -1.09 1.61 -19.72
CA ALA A 256 -2.03 2.01 -20.77
C ALA A 256 -1.33 2.82 -21.87
N ILE A 257 -0.34 3.67 -21.54
CA ILE A 257 0.47 4.34 -22.57
C ILE A 257 1.35 3.36 -23.35
N LYS A 258 1.82 2.25 -22.75
CA LYS A 258 2.48 1.17 -23.52
C LYS A 258 1.52 0.53 -24.52
N ALA A 259 0.25 0.34 -24.16
CA ALA A 259 -0.78 -0.11 -25.10
C ALA A 259 -1.00 0.91 -26.23
N ALA A 260 -1.20 2.18 -25.87
CA ALA A 260 -1.41 3.29 -26.80
C ALA A 260 -0.28 3.44 -27.83
N ALA A 261 0.98 3.19 -27.43
CA ALA A 261 2.12 3.25 -28.33
C ALA A 261 2.07 2.25 -29.51
N LEU A 262 1.26 1.19 -29.38
CA LEU A 262 1.12 0.14 -30.38
C LEU A 262 -0.11 0.33 -31.28
N LEU A 263 -1.01 1.26 -30.93
CA LEU A 263 -2.26 1.52 -31.65
C LEU A 263 -2.09 2.53 -32.79
N PRO A 264 -2.88 2.44 -33.88
CA PRO A 264 -2.82 3.38 -34.99
C PRO A 264 -3.26 4.80 -34.60
N ASP A 265 -2.69 5.81 -35.25
CA ASP A 265 -3.14 7.20 -35.09
C ASP A 265 -4.58 7.37 -35.58
N ASN A 266 -5.36 8.13 -34.82
CA ASN A 266 -6.77 8.44 -35.01
C ASN A 266 -7.68 7.21 -35.03
N SER A 267 -7.29 6.13 -34.37
CA SER A 267 -8.20 5.04 -34.04
C SER A 267 -8.99 5.38 -32.76
N GLU A 268 -10.26 4.99 -32.68
CA GLU A 268 -11.09 5.23 -31.50
C GLU A 268 -10.53 4.48 -30.27
N GLU A 269 -9.90 3.32 -30.48
CA GLU A 269 -9.23 2.53 -29.45
C GLU A 269 -8.04 3.29 -28.83
N LEU A 270 -7.25 4.01 -29.65
CA LEU A 270 -6.16 4.82 -29.14
C LEU A 270 -6.68 5.97 -28.27
N ALA A 271 -7.74 6.65 -28.73
CA ALA A 271 -8.34 7.74 -27.98
C ALA A 271 -8.91 7.27 -26.64
N ASP A 272 -9.63 6.16 -26.65
CA ASP A 272 -10.19 5.48 -25.47
C ASP A 272 -9.10 5.13 -24.44
N VAL A 273 -8.07 4.39 -24.86
CA VAL A 273 -6.99 3.96 -23.96
C VAL A 273 -6.25 5.15 -23.33
N VAL A 274 -5.99 6.21 -24.09
CA VAL A 274 -5.28 7.40 -23.56
C VAL A 274 -6.19 8.24 -22.69
N ASN A 275 -7.47 8.37 -23.02
CA ASN A 275 -8.46 9.06 -22.19
C ASN A 275 -8.62 8.36 -20.82
N GLU A 276 -8.80 7.04 -20.80
CA GLU A 276 -8.85 6.24 -19.56
C GLU A 276 -7.57 6.42 -18.73
N ALA A 277 -6.40 6.29 -19.36
CA ALA A 277 -5.12 6.51 -18.68
C ALA A 277 -5.06 7.91 -18.04
N GLY A 278 -5.60 8.91 -18.74
CA GLY A 278 -5.75 10.28 -18.28
C GLY A 278 -6.65 10.42 -17.06
N LEU A 279 -7.85 9.84 -17.12
CA LEU A 279 -8.83 9.81 -16.01
C LEU A 279 -8.24 9.19 -14.74
N TRP A 280 -7.35 8.21 -14.87
CA TRP A 280 -6.73 7.55 -13.71
C TRP A 280 -5.65 8.39 -13.02
N VAL A 281 -4.94 9.25 -13.78
CA VAL A 281 -3.77 10.01 -13.28
C VAL A 281 -4.04 11.49 -13.04
N LYS A 282 -5.08 12.06 -13.66
CA LYS A 282 -5.36 13.51 -13.67
C LYS A 282 -5.41 14.14 -12.29
N ASP A 283 -5.98 13.44 -11.32
CA ASP A 283 -6.16 13.94 -9.96
C ASP A 283 -4.96 13.61 -9.06
N ARG A 284 -3.94 12.90 -9.58
CA ARG A 284 -2.73 12.47 -8.84
C ARG A 284 -1.49 13.24 -9.26
N ASP A 285 -1.28 13.41 -10.56
CA ASP A 285 -0.19 14.19 -11.13
C ASP A 285 -0.62 14.89 -12.41
N GLU A 286 -0.96 16.16 -12.28
CA GLU A 286 -1.39 17.03 -13.39
C GLU A 286 -0.35 17.06 -14.53
N LYS A 287 0.95 16.97 -14.21
CA LYS A 287 2.01 16.96 -15.23
C LYS A 287 1.93 15.71 -16.10
N THR A 288 1.65 14.55 -15.52
CA THR A 288 1.43 13.33 -16.28
C THR A 288 0.12 13.40 -17.06
N GLY A 289 -0.96 13.92 -16.46
CA GLY A 289 -2.21 14.19 -17.18
C GLY A 289 -1.99 15.05 -18.44
N ASN A 290 -1.27 16.16 -18.29
CA ASN A 290 -0.92 17.05 -19.41
C ASN A 290 -0.12 16.33 -20.51
N ARG A 291 0.77 15.40 -20.15
CA ARG A 291 1.50 14.59 -21.15
C ARG A 291 0.55 13.67 -21.93
N TYR A 292 -0.47 13.11 -21.28
CA TYR A 292 -1.43 12.24 -21.95
C TYR A 292 -2.38 13.05 -22.83
N MET A 293 -2.79 14.26 -22.41
CA MET A 293 -3.52 15.20 -23.27
C MET A 293 -2.73 15.55 -24.54
N GLN A 294 -1.40 15.75 -24.45
CA GLN A 294 -0.57 15.97 -25.65
C GLN A 294 -0.56 14.77 -26.61
N ILE A 295 -0.73 13.55 -26.11
CA ILE A 295 -0.88 12.36 -26.96
C ILE A 295 -2.22 12.44 -27.71
N ILE A 296 -3.30 12.79 -27.02
CA ILE A 296 -4.64 12.96 -27.61
C ILE A 296 -4.64 14.05 -28.69
N GLU A 297 -4.09 15.22 -28.40
CA GLU A 297 -3.99 16.33 -29.37
C GLU A 297 -3.25 15.92 -30.65
N ARG A 298 -2.16 15.16 -30.50
CA ARG A 298 -1.29 14.78 -31.62
C ARG A 298 -1.81 13.59 -32.41
N ARG A 299 -2.36 12.58 -31.74
CA ARG A 299 -2.66 11.27 -32.33
C ARG A 299 -4.14 10.95 -32.39
N CYS A 300 -5.01 11.69 -31.71
CA CYS A 300 -6.43 11.36 -31.57
C CYS A 300 -7.37 12.50 -31.99
N SER A 301 -6.86 13.60 -32.54
CA SER A 301 -7.66 14.81 -32.84
C SER A 301 -8.84 14.60 -33.81
N LYS A 302 -8.86 13.49 -34.57
CA LYS A 302 -9.95 13.14 -35.49
C LYS A 302 -10.94 12.10 -34.93
N THR A 303 -10.77 11.67 -33.69
CA THR A 303 -11.66 10.71 -33.02
C THR A 303 -12.80 11.42 -32.29
N GLU A 304 -13.85 10.69 -31.89
CA GLU A 304 -14.93 11.27 -31.09
C GLU A 304 -14.44 11.73 -29.71
N ILE A 305 -13.82 10.80 -28.97
CA ILE A 305 -13.25 11.06 -27.63
C ILE A 305 -12.20 12.17 -27.72
N GLY A 306 -11.27 12.10 -28.68
CA GLY A 306 -10.21 13.09 -28.79
C GLY A 306 -10.71 14.50 -29.16
N ARG A 307 -11.77 14.62 -29.97
CA ARG A 307 -12.40 15.93 -30.19
C ARG A 307 -13.06 16.46 -28.92
N ALA A 308 -13.72 15.59 -28.15
CA ALA A 308 -14.36 15.97 -26.89
C ALA A 308 -13.35 16.40 -25.83
N ASP A 309 -12.23 15.68 -25.69
CA ASP A 309 -11.14 16.02 -24.79
C ASP A 309 -10.49 17.36 -25.13
N ILE A 310 -10.20 17.60 -26.41
CA ILE A 310 -9.63 18.88 -26.87
C ILE A 310 -10.61 20.03 -26.60
N ALA A 311 -11.91 19.83 -26.84
CA ALA A 311 -12.93 20.85 -26.58
C ALA A 311 -13.07 21.16 -25.08
N LYS A 312 -12.91 20.16 -24.22
CA LYS A 312 -12.93 20.31 -22.75
C LYS A 312 -11.59 20.83 -22.20
N HIS A 313 -10.52 20.81 -22.99
CA HIS A 313 -9.13 20.95 -22.55
C HIS A 313 -8.74 19.96 -21.44
N TRP A 314 -9.44 18.82 -21.35
CA TRP A 314 -9.25 17.79 -20.33
C TRP A 314 -10.01 16.51 -20.68
N PHE A 315 -9.68 15.41 -20.00
CA PHE A 315 -10.29 14.09 -20.19
C PHE A 315 -11.82 14.08 -19.95
N VAL A 316 -12.55 13.29 -20.74
CA VAL A 316 -14.01 13.13 -20.68
C VAL A 316 -14.44 11.77 -20.14
N ASP A 317 -15.57 11.73 -19.43
CA ASP A 317 -16.19 10.49 -18.97
C ASP A 317 -17.04 9.90 -20.12
N GLN A 318 -16.38 9.43 -21.18
CA GLN A 318 -17.01 8.74 -22.31
C GLN A 318 -16.50 7.31 -22.38
N GLU A 319 -17.44 6.39 -22.59
CA GLU A 319 -17.14 4.97 -22.76
C GLU A 319 -16.59 4.72 -24.18
N GLY A 320 -15.46 4.02 -24.27
CA GLY A 320 -14.86 3.64 -25.54
C GLY A 320 -14.85 2.12 -25.77
N PRO A 321 -14.44 1.68 -26.97
CA PRO A 321 -14.59 0.29 -27.39
C PRO A 321 -13.75 -0.70 -26.56
N TRP A 322 -12.55 -0.30 -26.11
CA TRP A 322 -11.65 -1.17 -25.35
C TRP A 322 -11.94 -1.11 -23.85
N SER A 323 -12.15 0.08 -23.30
CA SER A 323 -12.49 0.28 -21.88
C SER A 323 -13.77 -0.48 -21.50
N LYS A 324 -14.80 -0.43 -22.33
CA LYS A 324 -16.03 -1.24 -22.15
C LYS A 324 -15.74 -2.74 -22.08
N THR A 325 -15.03 -3.25 -23.09
CA THR A 325 -14.74 -4.68 -23.21
C THR A 325 -13.90 -5.17 -22.02
N GLU A 326 -12.92 -4.36 -21.60
CA GLU A 326 -12.06 -4.68 -20.47
C GLU A 326 -12.83 -4.62 -19.14
N GLN A 327 -13.74 -3.66 -18.97
CA GLN A 327 -14.62 -3.58 -17.81
C GLN A 327 -15.50 -4.82 -17.67
N GLU A 328 -16.13 -5.27 -18.77
CA GLU A 328 -16.96 -6.48 -18.78
C GLU A 328 -16.12 -7.72 -18.43
N ALA A 329 -14.93 -7.87 -19.03
CA ALA A 329 -14.01 -8.97 -18.75
C ALA A 329 -13.48 -8.96 -17.31
N TYR A 330 -13.24 -7.77 -16.75
CA TYR A 330 -12.82 -7.57 -15.37
C TYR A 330 -13.91 -7.98 -14.38
N GLN A 331 -15.16 -7.57 -14.62
CA GLN A 331 -16.31 -7.91 -13.79
C GLN A 331 -16.59 -9.42 -13.84
N ALA A 332 -16.54 -10.03 -15.01
CA ALA A 332 -16.71 -11.47 -15.17
C ALA A 332 -15.64 -12.25 -14.38
N PHE A 333 -14.38 -11.84 -14.50
CA PHE A 333 -13.27 -12.47 -13.77
C PHE A 333 -13.45 -12.34 -12.26
N HIS A 334 -13.80 -11.18 -11.73
CA HIS A 334 -13.98 -10.99 -10.29
C HIS A 334 -15.19 -11.75 -9.75
N LYS A 335 -16.26 -11.87 -10.53
CA LYS A 335 -17.42 -12.69 -10.18
C LYS A 335 -17.06 -14.19 -10.05
N GLU A 336 -16.09 -14.68 -10.82
CA GLU A 336 -15.58 -16.05 -10.70
C GLU A 336 -14.68 -16.24 -9.46
N LEU A 337 -14.06 -15.16 -8.98
CA LEU A 337 -13.21 -15.15 -7.78
C LEU A 337 -14.01 -14.99 -6.49
N GLU A 338 -15.22 -14.44 -6.54
CA GLU A 338 -16.14 -14.47 -5.41
C GLU A 338 -16.46 -15.92 -5.06
N PRO A 339 -16.26 -16.35 -3.79
CA PRO A 339 -16.70 -17.68 -3.39
C PRO A 339 -18.20 -17.75 -3.65
N ALA A 340 -18.66 -18.82 -4.33
CA ALA A 340 -20.08 -19.09 -4.51
C ALA A 340 -20.75 -18.90 -3.14
N SER A 341 -21.56 -17.84 -3.02
CA SER A 341 -22.22 -17.45 -1.80
C SER A 341 -22.77 -18.71 -1.15
N SER A 342 -22.22 -19.08 0.01
CA SER A 342 -22.66 -20.22 0.78
C SER A 342 -24.16 -20.06 0.99
N THR A 343 -24.95 -20.84 0.27
CA THR A 343 -26.32 -21.15 0.66
C THR A 343 -26.20 -21.89 1.99
N GLN A 344 -26.37 -21.16 3.10
CA GLN A 344 -26.72 -21.73 4.41
C GLN A 344 -27.37 -20.67 5.30
#